data_AF-A0A2E7BMY4-F1
#
_entry.id   AF-A0A2E7BMY4-F1
#
_cell.length_a   1.000
_cell.length_b   1.000
_cell.length_c   1.000
_cell.angle_alpha   90.00
_cell.angle_beta   90.00
_cell.angle_gamma   90.00
#
_symmetry.space_group_name_H-M   'P 1'
#
loop_
_entity.id
_entity.type
_entity.pdbx_description
1 polymer ?
#
loop_
_entity_poly.entity_id
_entity_poly.type
_entity_poly.pdbx_seq_one_letter_code
_entity_poly.pdbx_strand_id
1 'polypeptide(L)'
;MSAKISGNKEREARRCQVWEMLKQVNDEKAVQARATTLLDQAESTYRTATKPTWIVGPLRHIAAYRLAHLLLRLSAPDLKRVNCLFEVASEFPRLSALTQIYRVAVLERLLKMEPNETLRKELERTRQEAFDRARRELVRADPFSAADREDVLGKRLQGGLFNMLELTSYFTGLPYDGLEGRGSRLDDALDRGDWVIVGPEPETGRVHMSEATAKHELEDRARQSSGGEVFFRLGSTINDWKVPSEQQYSVRHRQQLKILALLCSAQGIEDEHALKQRVLSPQQGDDDYRQYKHRLKTGLNDLLGRADGELYDASSGRGGLRLSGDYVVYGAVKLEHIV
;
A
#
# COMPACT_ATOMS: atom_id res chain seq x y z
N MET A 1 0.25 20.74 -41.22
CA MET A 1 -0.03 20.89 -39.78
C MET A 1 -0.81 19.71 -39.17
N SER A 2 -1.67 19.00 -39.93
CA SER A 2 -2.47 17.86 -39.44
C SER A 2 -1.65 16.67 -38.89
N ALA A 3 -0.55 16.27 -39.54
CA ALA A 3 0.27 15.13 -39.11
C ALA A 3 0.98 15.31 -37.76
N LYS A 4 1.40 16.55 -37.43
CA LYS A 4 2.02 16.87 -36.11
C LYS A 4 1.02 16.79 -34.95
N ILE A 5 -0.25 17.16 -35.21
CA ILE A 5 -1.33 17.09 -34.22
C ILE A 5 -1.73 15.63 -33.96
N SER A 6 -1.75 14.79 -35.00
CA SER A 6 -1.99 13.34 -34.87
C SER A 6 -0.92 12.64 -34.03
N GLY A 7 0.36 12.93 -34.30
CA GLY A 7 1.48 12.31 -33.56
C GLY A 7 1.56 12.70 -32.09
N ASN A 8 1.13 13.91 -31.71
CA ASN A 8 1.07 14.31 -30.30
C ASN A 8 -0.08 13.63 -29.54
N LYS A 9 -1.25 13.47 -30.17
CA LYS A 9 -2.39 12.75 -29.55
C LYS A 9 -2.07 11.27 -29.31
N GLU A 10 -1.40 10.62 -30.26
CA GLU A 10 -0.98 9.22 -30.13
C GLU A 10 0.05 9.03 -29.00
N ARG A 11 1.02 9.95 -28.89
CA ARG A 11 2.01 9.93 -27.80
C ARG A 11 1.37 10.11 -26.43
N GLU A 12 0.43 11.04 -26.29
CA GLU A 12 -0.25 11.28 -25.02
C GLU A 12 -1.19 10.13 -24.64
N ALA A 13 -1.93 9.57 -25.61
CA ALA A 13 -2.72 8.36 -25.38
C ALA A 13 -1.85 7.18 -24.90
N ARG A 14 -0.66 6.99 -25.49
CA ARG A 14 0.28 5.95 -25.04
C ARG A 14 0.84 6.24 -23.65
N ARG A 15 1.07 7.51 -23.29
CA ARG A 15 1.47 7.90 -21.93
C ARG A 15 0.39 7.55 -20.90
N CYS A 16 -0.86 7.91 -21.17
CA CYS A 16 -1.99 7.55 -20.32
C CYS A 16 -2.13 6.03 -20.20
N GLN A 17 -2.01 5.29 -21.32
CA GLN A 17 -2.05 3.83 -21.31
C GLN A 17 -0.97 3.22 -20.42
N VAL A 18 0.30 3.64 -20.58
CA VAL A 18 1.41 3.12 -19.76
C VAL A 18 1.21 3.47 -18.28
N TRP A 19 0.68 4.66 -17.98
CA TRP A 19 0.37 5.05 -16.61
C TRP A 19 -0.68 4.15 -15.97
N GLU A 20 -1.78 3.86 -16.68
CA GLU A 20 -2.83 2.96 -16.17
C GLU A 20 -2.32 1.52 -16.03
N MET A 21 -1.51 1.03 -16.97
CA MET A 21 -0.88 -0.29 -16.85
C MET A 21 0.08 -0.37 -15.65
N LEU A 22 0.83 0.70 -15.36
CA LEU A 22 1.70 0.76 -14.18
C LEU A 22 0.91 0.73 -12.87
N LYS A 23 -0.29 1.34 -12.83
CA LYS A 23 -1.19 1.24 -11.68
C LYS A 23 -1.65 -0.21 -11.48
N GLN A 24 -2.12 -0.86 -12.55
CA GLN A 24 -2.58 -2.25 -12.49
C GLN A 24 -1.50 -3.20 -11.96
N VAL A 25 -0.25 -3.06 -12.44
CA VAL A 25 0.89 -3.84 -11.94
C VAL A 25 1.17 -3.58 -10.46
N ASN A 26 0.96 -2.36 -9.96
CA ASN A 26 1.12 -2.06 -8.53
C ASN A 26 -0.04 -2.66 -7.71
N ASP A 27 -1.28 -2.50 -8.17
CA ASP A 27 -2.48 -2.98 -7.47
C ASP A 27 -2.47 -4.51 -7.37
N GLU A 28 -2.13 -5.21 -8.45
CA GLU A 28 -2.01 -6.67 -8.47
C GLU A 28 -0.80 -7.17 -7.65
N LYS A 29 0.29 -6.39 -7.56
CA LYS A 29 1.43 -6.69 -6.66
C LYS A 29 1.00 -6.66 -5.18
N ALA A 30 0.00 -5.85 -4.83
CA ALA A 30 -0.59 -5.84 -3.49
C ALA A 30 -1.53 -7.03 -3.23
N VAL A 31 -2.13 -7.59 -4.29
CA VAL A 31 -3.13 -8.67 -4.20
C VAL A 31 -2.58 -9.98 -4.72
N GLN A 32 -1.65 -10.63 -4.01
CA GLN A 32 -1.13 -12.02 -4.19
C GLN A 32 -1.35 -12.67 -5.58
N ALA A 33 -1.14 -11.95 -6.67
CA ALA A 33 -1.40 -12.47 -8.00
C ALA A 33 -0.25 -13.41 -8.34
N ARG A 34 -0.56 -14.54 -9.01
CA ARG A 34 0.49 -15.47 -9.45
C ARG A 34 1.55 -14.68 -10.21
N ALA A 35 2.80 -14.73 -9.74
CA ALA A 35 3.92 -13.94 -10.23
C ALA A 35 4.05 -13.89 -11.77
N THR A 36 3.62 -14.95 -12.46
CA THR A 36 3.58 -15.06 -13.93
C THR A 36 2.66 -14.04 -14.61
N THR A 37 1.46 -13.80 -14.10
CA THR A 37 0.50 -12.85 -14.72
C THR A 37 1.01 -11.42 -14.58
N LEU A 38 1.54 -11.08 -13.40
CA LEU A 38 2.17 -9.79 -13.12
C LEU A 38 3.39 -9.54 -14.00
N LEU A 39 4.19 -10.57 -14.24
CA LEU A 39 5.35 -10.48 -15.13
C LEU A 39 4.96 -10.17 -16.57
N ASP A 40 3.95 -10.85 -17.11
CA ASP A 40 3.47 -10.60 -18.48
C ASP A 40 2.93 -9.17 -18.63
N GLN A 41 2.21 -8.68 -17.63
CA GLN A 41 1.72 -7.30 -17.60
C GLN A 41 2.87 -6.28 -17.50
N ALA A 42 3.85 -6.50 -16.62
CA ALA A 42 5.01 -5.62 -16.48
C ALA A 42 5.87 -5.60 -17.74
N GLU A 43 6.05 -6.75 -18.40
CA GLU A 43 6.73 -6.88 -19.68
C GLU A 43 6.00 -6.10 -20.79
N SER A 44 4.68 -6.26 -20.87
CA SER A 44 3.83 -5.50 -21.81
C SER A 44 3.90 -3.99 -21.54
N THR A 45 3.90 -3.58 -20.27
CA THR A 45 4.01 -2.19 -19.84
C THR A 45 5.34 -1.59 -20.28
N TYR A 46 6.45 -2.27 -19.99
CA TYR A 46 7.79 -1.81 -20.40
C TYR A 46 7.92 -1.76 -21.92
N ARG A 47 7.39 -2.76 -22.64
CA ARG A 47 7.36 -2.77 -24.11
C ARG A 47 6.58 -1.59 -24.67
N THR A 48 5.42 -1.28 -24.12
CA THR A 48 4.57 -0.15 -24.54
C THR A 48 5.23 1.20 -24.22
N ALA A 49 6.00 1.28 -23.13
CA ALA A 49 6.81 2.47 -22.83
C ALA A 49 7.99 2.66 -23.80
N THR A 50 8.45 1.58 -24.46
CA THR A 50 9.71 1.51 -25.22
C THR A 50 9.51 1.34 -26.73
N LYS A 51 8.36 0.88 -27.22
CA LYS A 51 8.14 0.64 -28.65
C LYS A 51 6.87 1.34 -29.15
N PRO A 52 6.83 1.77 -30.42
CA PRO A 52 7.91 1.75 -31.43
C PRO A 52 8.99 2.83 -31.21
N THR A 53 8.69 3.85 -30.42
CA THR A 53 9.62 4.90 -29.98
C THR A 53 9.56 4.99 -28.46
N TRP A 54 10.55 5.55 -27.77
CA TRP A 54 10.49 5.69 -26.32
C TRP A 54 9.53 6.79 -25.90
N ILE A 55 8.75 6.56 -24.84
CA ILE A 55 7.97 7.62 -24.20
C ILE A 55 8.96 8.60 -23.56
N VAL A 56 8.81 9.89 -23.86
CA VAL A 56 9.57 10.95 -23.17
C VAL A 56 9.04 11.08 -21.74
N GLY A 57 9.95 11.05 -20.76
CA GLY A 57 9.62 11.21 -19.35
C GLY A 57 9.93 9.96 -18.50
N PRO A 58 9.40 9.90 -17.26
CA PRO A 58 9.85 8.94 -16.26
C PRO A 58 9.29 7.52 -16.47
N LEU A 59 8.22 7.37 -17.26
CA LEU A 59 7.45 6.12 -17.34
C LEU A 59 8.27 4.92 -17.82
N ARG A 60 9.19 5.10 -18.76
CA ARG A 60 10.10 4.02 -19.21
C ARG A 60 10.99 3.52 -18.07
N HIS A 61 11.53 4.45 -17.28
CA HIS A 61 12.44 4.15 -16.19
C HIS A 61 11.70 3.46 -15.04
N ILE A 62 10.49 3.92 -14.72
CA ILE A 62 9.61 3.29 -13.72
C ILE A 62 9.20 1.88 -14.17
N ALA A 63 8.81 1.70 -15.43
CA ALA A 63 8.47 0.39 -15.98
C ALA A 63 9.66 -0.57 -15.98
N ALA A 64 10.86 -0.09 -16.33
CA ALA A 64 12.10 -0.88 -16.26
C ALA A 64 12.39 -1.32 -14.82
N TYR A 65 12.28 -0.39 -13.87
CA TYR A 65 12.48 -0.64 -12.45
C TYR A 65 11.54 -1.73 -11.91
N ARG A 66 10.24 -1.60 -12.19
CA ARG A 66 9.22 -2.57 -11.73
C ARG A 66 9.43 -3.95 -12.34
N LEU A 67 9.69 -4.01 -13.65
CA LEU A 67 9.97 -5.27 -14.34
C LEU A 67 11.23 -5.95 -13.79
N ALA A 68 12.30 -5.19 -13.52
CA ALA A 68 13.53 -5.74 -12.95
C ALA A 68 13.30 -6.40 -11.59
N HIS A 69 12.49 -5.76 -10.73
CA HIS A 69 12.09 -6.31 -9.44
C HIS A 69 11.30 -7.61 -9.57
N LEU A 70 10.29 -7.64 -10.43
CA LEU A 70 9.48 -8.85 -10.62
C LEU A 70 10.33 -10.00 -11.17
N LEU A 71 11.22 -9.72 -12.12
CA LEU A 71 12.13 -10.73 -12.65
C LEU A 71 13.07 -11.27 -11.57
N LEU A 72 13.59 -10.43 -10.67
CA LEU A 72 14.48 -10.85 -9.58
C LEU A 72 13.85 -11.83 -8.58
N ARG A 73 12.52 -11.84 -8.48
CA ARG A 73 11.76 -12.72 -7.59
C ARG A 73 11.63 -14.15 -8.13
N LEU A 74 11.89 -14.36 -9.41
CA LEU A 74 11.88 -15.69 -10.00
C LEU A 74 12.97 -16.57 -9.37
N SER A 75 12.71 -17.87 -9.30
CA SER A 75 13.67 -18.87 -8.80
C SER A 75 14.95 -18.92 -9.65
N ALA A 76 14.82 -18.70 -10.96
CA ALA A 76 15.92 -18.65 -11.93
C ALA A 76 15.82 -17.39 -12.81
N PRO A 77 16.21 -16.22 -12.29
CA PRO A 77 16.09 -14.97 -13.02
C PRO A 77 17.18 -14.83 -14.09
N ASP A 78 16.83 -14.24 -15.24
CA ASP A 78 17.83 -13.77 -16.21
C ASP A 78 18.53 -12.51 -15.68
N LEU A 79 19.63 -12.73 -14.95
CA LEU A 79 20.37 -11.66 -14.29
C LEU A 79 20.97 -10.62 -15.26
N LYS A 80 21.29 -11.02 -16.50
CA LYS A 80 21.80 -10.08 -17.50
C LYS A 80 20.70 -9.10 -17.91
N ARG A 81 19.51 -9.63 -18.18
CA ARG A 81 18.33 -8.81 -18.49
C ARG A 81 17.95 -7.91 -17.32
N VAL A 82 17.95 -8.43 -16.10
CA VAL A 82 17.68 -7.64 -14.89
C VAL A 82 18.69 -6.49 -14.75
N ASN A 83 19.99 -6.74 -14.94
CA ASN A 83 21.02 -5.69 -14.88
C ASN A 83 20.77 -4.58 -15.92
N CYS A 84 20.44 -4.94 -17.16
CA CYS A 84 20.10 -3.96 -18.20
C CYS A 84 18.87 -3.13 -17.84
N LEU A 85 17.85 -3.73 -17.21
CA LEU A 85 16.65 -3.00 -16.78
C LEU A 85 16.96 -2.03 -15.63
N PHE A 86 17.77 -2.42 -14.65
CA PHE A 86 18.21 -1.51 -13.59
C PHE A 86 19.12 -0.39 -14.11
N GLU A 87 19.95 -0.67 -15.11
CA GLU A 87 20.72 0.36 -15.80
C GLU A 87 19.80 1.42 -16.41
N VAL A 88 18.79 0.99 -17.19
CA VAL A 88 17.76 1.89 -17.74
C VAL A 88 17.05 2.63 -16.62
N ALA A 89 16.61 1.96 -15.56
CA ALA A 89 15.93 2.61 -14.44
C ALA A 89 16.80 3.69 -13.78
N SER A 90 18.11 3.43 -13.65
CA SER A 90 19.05 4.32 -12.98
C SER A 90 19.37 5.61 -13.74
N GLU A 91 19.00 5.71 -15.02
CA GLU A 91 19.07 6.95 -15.79
C GLU A 91 18.09 8.02 -15.26
N PHE A 92 17.11 7.63 -14.44
CA PHE A 92 16.14 8.55 -13.85
C PHE A 92 16.49 8.89 -12.40
N PRO A 93 16.97 10.12 -12.10
CA PRO A 93 17.50 10.48 -10.78
C PRO A 93 16.51 10.35 -9.62
N ARG A 94 15.20 10.44 -9.89
CA ARG A 94 14.15 10.38 -8.85
C ARG A 94 13.86 8.97 -8.33
N LEU A 95 14.35 7.91 -9.00
CA LEU A 95 14.33 6.55 -8.44
C LEU A 95 15.44 6.32 -7.41
N SER A 96 16.35 7.28 -7.24
CA SER A 96 17.36 7.35 -6.18
C SER A 96 18.35 6.17 -6.15
N ALA A 97 19.11 6.10 -5.06
CA ALA A 97 20.15 5.12 -4.79
C ALA A 97 19.66 3.66 -4.89
N LEU A 98 18.36 3.42 -4.76
CA LEU A 98 17.78 2.07 -4.74
C LEU A 98 18.02 1.31 -6.02
N THR A 99 17.89 1.95 -7.18
CA THR A 99 18.20 1.30 -8.47
C THR A 99 19.64 0.78 -8.50
N GLN A 100 20.58 1.56 -7.96
CA GLN A 100 21.98 1.18 -7.87
C GLN A 100 22.22 0.10 -6.82
N ILE A 101 21.56 0.17 -5.66
CA ILE A 101 21.65 -0.84 -4.59
C ILE A 101 21.20 -2.22 -5.11
N TYR A 102 20.06 -2.29 -5.80
CA TYR A 102 19.59 -3.55 -6.39
C TYR A 102 20.50 -4.01 -7.54
N ARG A 103 21.03 -3.08 -8.34
CA ARG A 103 22.01 -3.42 -9.38
C ARG A 103 23.29 -4.03 -8.82
N VAL A 104 23.79 -3.56 -7.66
CA VAL A 104 24.94 -4.17 -6.96
C VAL A 104 24.64 -5.64 -6.61
N ALA A 105 23.45 -5.94 -6.11
CA ALA A 105 23.05 -7.32 -5.79
C ALA A 105 23.06 -8.23 -7.03
N VAL A 106 22.58 -7.72 -8.16
CA VAL A 106 22.56 -8.44 -9.45
C VAL A 106 23.98 -8.69 -9.97
N LEU A 107 24.84 -7.66 -9.94
CA LEU A 107 26.22 -7.75 -10.40
C LEU A 107 27.05 -8.70 -9.52
N GLU A 108 26.80 -8.71 -8.21
CA GLU A 108 27.42 -9.67 -7.29
C GLU A 108 27.09 -11.12 -7.65
N ARG A 109 25.84 -11.41 -8.06
CA ARG A 109 25.45 -12.75 -8.51
C ARG A 109 26.05 -13.09 -9.87
N LEU A 110 26.06 -12.15 -10.81
CA LEU A 110 26.71 -12.34 -12.11
C LEU A 110 28.20 -12.66 -11.94
N LEU A 111 28.90 -11.97 -11.04
CA LEU A 111 30.31 -12.22 -10.73
C LEU A 111 30.59 -13.65 -10.26
N LYS A 112 29.72 -14.19 -9.39
CA LYS A 112 29.85 -15.57 -8.89
C LYS A 112 29.66 -16.62 -9.99
N MET A 113 28.95 -16.27 -11.06
CA MET A 113 28.61 -17.16 -12.17
C MET A 113 29.55 -16.99 -13.38
N GLU A 114 30.44 -15.98 -13.40
CA GLU A 114 31.27 -15.64 -14.56
C GLU A 114 32.65 -16.33 -14.48
N PRO A 115 32.92 -17.35 -15.32
CA PRO A 115 34.21 -18.03 -15.35
C PRO A 115 35.29 -17.24 -16.10
N ASN A 116 34.93 -16.27 -16.95
CA ASN A 116 35.89 -15.52 -17.75
C ASN A 116 36.51 -14.37 -16.94
N GLU A 117 37.82 -14.41 -16.75
CA GLU A 117 38.56 -13.43 -15.94
C GLU A 117 38.46 -11.99 -16.46
N THR A 118 38.42 -11.80 -17.79
CA THR A 118 38.27 -10.47 -18.39
C THR A 118 36.89 -9.89 -18.11
N LEU A 119 35.83 -10.69 -18.32
CA LEU A 119 34.46 -10.29 -18.04
C LEU A 119 34.23 -10.10 -16.53
N ARG A 120 34.88 -10.92 -15.70
CA ARG A 120 34.83 -10.79 -14.25
C ARG A 120 35.38 -9.44 -13.78
N LYS A 121 36.55 -9.03 -14.29
CA LYS A 121 37.12 -7.70 -14.00
C LYS A 121 36.21 -6.55 -14.45
N GLU A 122 35.56 -6.70 -15.61
CA GLU A 122 34.59 -5.72 -16.09
C GLU A 122 33.38 -5.61 -15.14
N LEU A 123 32.80 -6.75 -14.74
CA LEU A 123 31.69 -6.80 -13.80
C LEU A 123 32.09 -6.24 -12.42
N GLU A 124 33.31 -6.49 -11.94
CA GLU A 124 33.82 -5.94 -10.68
C GLU A 124 33.87 -4.41 -10.74
N ARG A 125 34.38 -3.86 -11.85
CA ARG A 125 34.40 -2.42 -12.11
C ARG A 125 32.97 -1.86 -12.13
N THR A 126 32.06 -2.46 -12.89
CA THR A 126 30.67 -2.00 -12.98
C THR A 126 29.95 -2.06 -11.63
N ARG A 127 30.21 -3.10 -10.83
CA ARG A 127 29.68 -3.24 -9.47
C ARG A 127 30.17 -2.12 -8.56
N GLN A 128 31.47 -1.83 -8.61
CA GLN A 128 32.07 -0.74 -7.83
C GLN A 128 31.51 0.63 -8.25
N GLU A 129 31.34 0.87 -9.55
CA GLU A 129 30.71 2.09 -10.06
C GLU A 129 29.27 2.26 -9.59
N ALA A 130 28.48 1.18 -9.60
CA ALA A 130 27.11 1.19 -9.08
C ALA A 130 27.08 1.47 -7.57
N PHE A 131 27.97 0.83 -6.79
CA PHE A 131 28.10 1.07 -5.35
C PHE A 131 28.46 2.54 -5.06
N ASP A 132 29.42 3.10 -5.79
CA ASP A 132 29.82 4.50 -5.60
C ASP A 132 28.73 5.49 -6.01
N ARG A 133 27.91 5.17 -7.02
CA ARG A 133 26.72 5.95 -7.36
C ARG A 133 25.68 5.88 -6.24
N ALA A 134 25.35 4.68 -5.76
CA ALA A 134 24.43 4.49 -4.64
C ALA A 134 24.86 5.30 -3.41
N ARG A 135 26.14 5.19 -3.03
CA ARG A 135 26.72 5.93 -1.89
C ARG A 135 26.57 7.44 -2.07
N ARG A 136 26.92 7.99 -3.23
CA ARG A 136 26.78 9.44 -3.51
C ARG A 136 25.33 9.89 -3.45
N GLU A 137 24.41 9.09 -3.98
CA GLU A 137 22.98 9.41 -3.98
C GLU A 137 22.38 9.35 -2.57
N LEU A 138 22.83 8.41 -1.73
CA LEU A 138 22.44 8.34 -0.31
C LEU A 138 22.98 9.53 0.49
N VAL A 139 24.23 9.96 0.26
CA VAL A 139 24.82 11.12 0.97
C VAL A 139 24.15 12.43 0.58
N ARG A 140 23.77 12.60 -0.70
CA ARG A 140 23.01 13.78 -1.16
C ARG A 140 21.57 13.77 -0.66
N ALA A 141 21.08 12.61 -0.24
CA ALA A 141 19.72 12.39 0.13
C ALA A 141 19.46 12.72 1.61
N ASP A 142 19.69 13.97 2.04
CA ASP A 142 19.40 14.41 3.41
C ASP A 142 17.92 14.13 3.77
N PRO A 143 17.63 13.24 4.74
CA PRO A 143 16.26 12.94 5.15
C PRO A 143 15.60 14.05 5.98
N PHE A 144 16.35 15.10 6.36
CA PHE A 144 15.89 16.15 7.30
C PHE A 144 15.82 17.55 6.69
N SER A 145 16.12 17.72 5.40
CA SER A 145 15.94 19.01 4.71
C SER A 145 14.44 19.33 4.55
N ALA A 146 13.97 20.32 5.31
CA ALA A 146 12.59 20.79 5.30
C ALA A 146 12.15 21.40 3.94
N ALA A 147 13.08 21.67 3.04
CA ALA A 147 12.84 22.35 1.76
C ALA A 147 12.24 21.43 0.66
N ASP A 148 12.31 20.11 0.80
CA ASP A 148 11.84 19.16 -0.23
C ASP A 148 10.35 18.76 -0.09
N ARG A 149 9.60 19.41 0.82
CA ARG A 149 8.19 19.06 1.11
C ARG A 149 7.18 19.61 0.10
N GLU A 150 7.56 20.56 -0.76
CA GLU A 150 6.59 21.36 -1.53
C GLU A 150 6.42 21.03 -3.02
N ASP A 151 7.16 20.07 -3.59
CA ASP A 151 6.95 19.75 -5.00
C ASP A 151 5.84 18.70 -5.18
N VAL A 152 4.68 19.18 -5.64
CA VAL A 152 3.45 18.43 -5.93
C VAL A 152 3.68 17.34 -7.01
N LEU A 153 4.83 17.33 -7.67
CA LEU A 153 5.31 16.22 -8.52
C LEU A 153 6.67 15.64 -8.10
N GLY A 154 7.30 16.11 -7.02
CA GLY A 154 8.71 15.88 -6.67
C GLY A 154 9.00 15.07 -5.41
N LYS A 155 8.01 14.33 -4.88
CA LYS A 155 8.27 13.31 -3.85
C LYS A 155 9.22 12.24 -4.43
N ARG A 156 10.29 11.90 -3.72
CA ARG A 156 11.07 10.68 -4.03
C ARG A 156 10.08 9.53 -4.20
N LEU A 157 10.21 8.79 -5.29
CA LEU A 157 9.30 7.67 -5.59
C LEU A 157 9.41 6.55 -4.54
N GLN A 158 10.51 6.53 -3.78
CA GLN A 158 10.76 5.58 -2.70
C GLN A 158 11.37 6.29 -1.49
N GLY A 159 10.90 5.92 -0.29
CA GLY A 159 11.49 6.36 0.97
C GLY A 159 12.93 5.86 1.13
N GLY A 160 13.73 6.50 1.98
CA GLY A 160 15.12 6.10 2.28
C GLY A 160 15.26 4.78 3.07
N LEU A 161 14.20 3.98 3.13
CA LEU A 161 14.12 2.72 3.85
C LEU A 161 13.91 1.59 2.83
N PHE A 162 14.81 0.61 2.81
CA PHE A 162 14.71 -0.56 1.94
C PHE A 162 14.49 -1.83 2.78
N ASN A 163 13.77 -2.79 2.21
CA ASN A 163 13.53 -4.07 2.86
C ASN A 163 14.83 -4.90 2.84
N MET A 164 15.51 -4.96 3.98
CA MET A 164 16.77 -5.70 4.12
C MET A 164 16.62 -7.18 3.80
N LEU A 165 15.48 -7.81 4.11
CA LEU A 165 15.25 -9.23 3.80
C LEU A 165 15.13 -9.46 2.29
N GLU A 166 14.42 -8.57 1.59
CA GLU A 166 14.36 -8.58 0.12
C GLU A 166 15.77 -8.42 -0.47
N LEU A 167 16.54 -7.45 0.01
CA LEU A 167 17.89 -7.21 -0.47
C LEU A 167 18.80 -8.42 -0.19
N THR A 168 18.72 -9.02 1.00
CA THR A 168 19.45 -10.25 1.34
C THR A 168 19.09 -11.40 0.41
N SER A 169 17.80 -11.62 0.12
CA SER A 169 17.36 -12.63 -0.86
C SER A 169 17.98 -12.36 -2.23
N TYR A 170 17.94 -11.12 -2.72
CA TYR A 170 18.54 -10.78 -4.02
C TYR A 170 20.06 -10.94 -4.06
N PHE A 171 20.78 -10.63 -2.98
CA PHE A 171 22.25 -10.80 -2.92
C PHE A 171 22.68 -12.27 -2.84
N THR A 172 21.91 -13.08 -2.11
CA THR A 172 22.24 -14.48 -1.82
C THR A 172 21.67 -15.45 -2.85
N GLY A 173 20.66 -15.04 -3.62
CA GLY A 173 19.91 -15.91 -4.51
C GLY A 173 18.97 -16.88 -3.78
N LEU A 174 18.67 -16.62 -2.50
CA LEU A 174 17.70 -17.42 -1.75
C LEU A 174 16.28 -17.20 -2.28
N PRO A 175 15.40 -18.24 -2.25
CA PRO A 175 14.02 -18.14 -2.72
C PRO A 175 13.28 -16.93 -2.11
N TYR A 176 12.58 -16.18 -2.96
CA TYR A 176 11.83 -15.00 -2.54
C TYR A 176 10.41 -15.35 -2.05
N ASP A 177 9.90 -16.54 -2.34
CA ASP A 177 8.51 -16.96 -2.11
C ASP A 177 8.03 -16.69 -0.67
N GLY A 178 8.89 -16.89 0.33
CA GLY A 178 8.56 -16.64 1.75
C GLY A 178 8.49 -15.15 2.16
N LEU A 179 8.94 -14.25 1.28
CA LEU A 179 8.90 -12.79 1.44
C LEU A 179 7.81 -12.13 0.58
N GLU A 180 7.17 -12.89 -0.32
CA GLU A 180 6.11 -12.36 -1.17
C GLU A 180 4.91 -11.89 -0.33
N GLY A 181 4.37 -10.72 -0.65
CA GLY A 181 3.36 -10.04 0.17
C GLY A 181 3.86 -9.49 1.51
N ARG A 182 5.14 -9.71 1.87
CA ARG A 182 5.76 -9.26 3.12
C ARG A 182 6.77 -8.12 2.85
N GLY A 183 6.27 -7.00 2.31
CA GLY A 183 7.03 -5.78 2.05
C GLY A 183 6.82 -4.71 3.12
N SER A 184 7.77 -3.77 3.27
CA SER A 184 7.54 -2.58 4.09
C SER A 184 6.56 -1.63 3.38
N ARG A 185 5.72 -1.00 4.20
CA ARG A 185 4.66 -0.01 3.91
C ARG A 185 5.11 1.26 3.14
N LEU A 186 6.29 1.25 2.50
CA LEU A 186 6.97 2.43 1.92
C LEU A 186 7.08 2.42 0.39
N ASP A 187 6.85 1.27 -0.27
CA ASP A 187 6.66 1.23 -1.73
C ASP A 187 5.33 1.91 -2.16
N ASP A 188 4.48 2.21 -1.18
CA ASP A 188 3.16 2.85 -1.26
C ASP A 188 3.23 4.39 -1.21
N ALA A 189 4.40 5.01 -1.38
CA ALA A 189 4.49 6.48 -1.41
C ALA A 189 3.65 7.11 -2.55
N LEU A 190 3.34 6.34 -3.60
CA LEU A 190 2.38 6.68 -4.65
C LEU A 190 0.94 6.24 -4.36
N ASP A 191 0.76 5.38 -3.36
CA ASP A 191 -0.48 4.68 -3.04
C ASP A 191 -0.74 4.77 -1.54
N ARG A 192 -0.74 5.99 -0.98
CA ARG A 192 -1.33 6.21 0.34
C ARG A 192 -2.79 5.83 0.19
N GLY A 193 -3.11 4.57 0.44
CA GLY A 193 -4.45 4.10 0.28
C GLY A 193 -5.35 4.84 1.26
N ASP A 194 -6.57 5.11 0.81
CA ASP A 194 -7.56 5.79 1.63
C ASP A 194 -8.07 4.91 2.76
N TRP A 195 -7.53 3.71 3.00
CA TRP A 195 -8.03 2.79 4.01
C TRP A 195 -7.08 2.65 5.19
N VAL A 196 -7.65 2.44 6.37
CA VAL A 196 -6.93 2.17 7.61
C VAL A 196 -7.63 1.05 8.37
N ILE A 197 -6.89 0.37 9.26
CA ILE A 197 -7.49 -0.57 10.22
C ILE A 197 -7.70 0.14 11.55
N VAL A 198 -8.93 0.22 12.02
CA VAL A 198 -9.26 0.72 13.36
C VAL A 198 -9.48 -0.45 14.31
N GLY A 199 -9.16 -0.26 15.59
CA GLY A 199 -9.24 -1.32 16.59
C GLY A 199 -9.00 -0.80 18.01
N PRO A 200 -9.02 -1.68 19.03
CA PRO A 200 -8.79 -1.28 20.42
C PRO A 200 -7.38 -0.71 20.67
N GLU A 201 -6.41 -1.08 19.83
CA GLU A 201 -5.04 -0.58 19.90
C GLU A 201 -4.92 0.73 19.10
N PRO A 202 -4.58 1.88 19.75
CA PRO A 202 -4.50 3.20 19.10
C PRO A 202 -3.49 3.28 17.95
N GLU A 203 -2.52 2.36 17.92
CA GLU A 203 -1.49 2.29 16.89
C GLU A 203 -2.01 1.68 15.58
N THR A 204 -3.09 0.89 15.64
CA THR A 204 -3.67 0.19 14.47
C THR A 204 -4.13 1.17 13.40
N GLY A 205 -4.75 2.29 13.81
CA GLY A 205 -5.31 3.32 12.92
C GLY A 205 -4.29 4.23 12.23
N ARG A 206 -2.99 4.05 12.47
CA ARG A 206 -1.94 4.93 11.93
C ARG A 206 -1.43 4.50 10.55
N VAL A 207 -1.89 3.35 10.06
CA VAL A 207 -1.36 2.71 8.86
C VAL A 207 -2.35 2.86 7.71
N HIS A 208 -1.98 3.68 6.73
CA HIS A 208 -2.69 3.81 5.48
C HIS A 208 -2.35 2.63 4.56
N MET A 209 -3.35 2.07 3.89
CA MET A 209 -3.22 0.93 3.00
C MET A 209 -4.31 0.94 1.93
N SER A 210 -4.11 0.20 0.84
CA SER A 210 -5.13 0.03 -0.20
C SER A 210 -6.35 -0.73 0.33
N GLU A 211 -7.49 -0.63 -0.38
CA GLU A 211 -8.72 -1.35 -0.02
C GLU A 211 -8.49 -2.86 0.09
N ALA A 212 -7.76 -3.43 -0.86
CA ALA A 212 -7.51 -4.86 -0.91
C ALA A 212 -6.65 -5.33 0.26
N THR A 213 -5.62 -4.56 0.62
CA THR A 213 -4.78 -4.85 1.79
C THR A 213 -5.57 -4.72 3.09
N ALA A 214 -6.39 -3.67 3.25
CA ALA A 214 -7.24 -3.51 4.42
C ALA A 214 -8.23 -4.66 4.58
N LYS A 215 -8.83 -5.09 3.47
CA LYS A 215 -9.73 -6.25 3.46
C LYS A 215 -9.00 -7.53 3.85
N HIS A 216 -7.83 -7.78 3.28
CA HIS A 216 -7.06 -8.99 3.56
C HIS A 216 -6.60 -9.06 5.02
N GLU A 217 -6.04 -7.97 5.55
CA GLU A 217 -5.61 -7.86 6.95
C GLU A 217 -6.79 -8.09 7.91
N LEU A 218 -7.97 -7.53 7.60
CA LEU A 218 -9.18 -7.73 8.40
C LEU A 218 -9.65 -9.20 8.35
N GLU A 219 -9.59 -9.84 7.17
CA GLU A 219 -9.92 -11.26 6.99
C GLU A 219 -8.94 -12.20 7.68
N ASP A 220 -7.65 -11.88 7.69
CA ASP A 220 -6.62 -12.63 8.41
C ASP A 220 -6.83 -12.55 9.92
N ARG A 221 -7.11 -11.36 10.46
CA ARG A 221 -7.46 -11.20 11.89
C ARG A 221 -8.72 -11.98 12.25
N ALA A 222 -9.73 -11.95 11.40
CA ALA A 222 -10.95 -12.73 11.60
C ALA A 222 -10.71 -14.24 11.60
N ARG A 223 -9.73 -14.74 10.81
CA ARG A 223 -9.35 -16.16 10.79
C ARG A 223 -8.55 -16.61 12.02
N GLN A 224 -7.78 -15.70 12.60
CA GLN A 224 -6.91 -15.98 13.76
C GLN A 224 -7.62 -15.77 15.11
N SER A 225 -8.76 -15.09 15.11
CA SER A 225 -9.55 -14.79 16.30
C SER A 225 -10.17 -16.06 16.91
N SER A 226 -10.25 -16.10 18.25
CA SER A 226 -10.79 -17.23 19.01
C SER A 226 -12.29 -17.12 19.32
N GLY A 227 -12.96 -16.13 18.73
CA GLY A 227 -14.39 -15.83 18.93
C GLY A 227 -14.63 -14.77 20.00
N GLY A 228 -15.69 -13.98 19.81
CA GLY A 228 -16.03 -12.83 20.67
C GLY A 228 -15.66 -11.47 20.09
N GLU A 229 -14.94 -11.44 18.97
CA GLU A 229 -14.60 -10.22 18.23
C GLU A 229 -15.61 -9.87 17.14
N VAL A 230 -15.74 -8.58 16.84
CA VAL A 230 -16.58 -8.07 15.75
C VAL A 230 -15.70 -7.42 14.69
N PHE A 231 -15.92 -7.78 13.43
CA PHE A 231 -15.21 -7.25 12.28
C PHE A 231 -16.18 -6.45 11.42
N PHE A 232 -15.84 -5.22 11.08
CA PHE A 232 -16.65 -4.40 10.20
C PHE A 232 -15.85 -3.78 9.07
N ARG A 233 -16.54 -3.37 8.02
CA ARG A 233 -15.96 -2.64 6.90
C ARG A 233 -16.87 -1.49 6.49
N LEU A 234 -16.25 -0.32 6.34
CA LEU A 234 -16.93 0.93 6.01
C LEU A 234 -16.25 1.60 4.83
N GLY A 235 -16.94 1.65 3.69
CA GLY A 235 -16.48 2.30 2.48
C GLY A 235 -17.60 2.95 1.67
N SER A 236 -17.23 3.50 0.52
CA SER A 236 -18.16 4.17 -0.40
C SER A 236 -19.20 3.20 -0.97
N THR A 237 -18.78 1.97 -1.29
CA THR A 237 -19.59 0.95 -1.96
C THR A 237 -20.03 -0.18 -1.05
N ILE A 238 -19.29 -0.46 0.03
CA ILE A 238 -19.54 -1.60 0.92
C ILE A 238 -19.61 -1.17 2.38
N ASN A 239 -20.64 -1.61 3.08
CA ASN A 239 -20.92 -1.27 4.48
C ASN A 239 -21.54 -2.48 5.19
N ASP A 240 -20.69 -3.19 5.93
CA ASP A 240 -21.04 -4.49 6.47
C ASP A 240 -20.25 -4.83 7.75
N TRP A 241 -20.76 -5.79 8.54
CA TRP A 241 -20.10 -6.33 9.73
C TRP A 241 -20.39 -7.82 9.95
N LYS A 242 -19.54 -8.52 10.71
CA LYS A 242 -19.70 -9.93 11.08
C LYS A 242 -18.96 -10.25 12.38
N VAL A 243 -19.30 -11.39 12.98
CA VAL A 243 -18.45 -12.09 13.96
C VAL A 243 -17.74 -13.28 13.30
N PRO A 244 -16.61 -13.78 13.82
CA PRO A 244 -15.89 -14.94 13.26
C PRO A 244 -16.75 -16.19 13.07
N SER A 245 -17.71 -16.42 13.97
CA SER A 245 -18.62 -17.56 13.91
C SER A 245 -19.66 -17.47 12.79
N GLU A 246 -19.84 -16.30 12.18
CA GLU A 246 -20.75 -16.11 11.05
C GLU A 246 -20.02 -16.27 9.71
N GLN A 247 -20.63 -17.04 8.80
CA GLN A 247 -20.08 -17.23 7.45
C GLN A 247 -20.29 -16.03 6.52
N GLN A 248 -21.19 -15.10 6.87
CA GLN A 248 -21.60 -14.00 6.02
C GLN A 248 -21.70 -12.69 6.80
N TYR A 249 -21.40 -11.59 6.12
CA TYR A 249 -21.58 -10.25 6.68
C TYR A 249 -23.04 -9.80 6.60
N SER A 250 -23.52 -9.11 7.64
CA SER A 250 -24.82 -8.42 7.63
C SER A 250 -24.67 -7.00 7.04
N VAL A 251 -25.65 -6.55 6.23
CA VAL A 251 -25.51 -5.41 5.29
C VAL A 251 -26.44 -4.23 5.62
N ARG A 252 -25.89 -3.00 5.47
CA ARG A 252 -26.53 -1.65 5.38
C ARG A 252 -26.79 -0.88 6.68
N HIS A 253 -25.71 -0.53 7.37
CA HIS A 253 -25.77 0.36 8.54
C HIS A 253 -24.65 1.43 8.52
N ARG A 254 -24.54 2.20 7.43
CA ARG A 254 -23.43 3.15 7.19
C ARG A 254 -23.21 4.11 8.36
N GLN A 255 -24.27 4.72 8.89
CA GLN A 255 -24.17 5.69 9.99
C GLN A 255 -23.76 5.02 11.30
N GLN A 256 -24.27 3.81 11.57
CA GLN A 256 -23.87 3.02 12.73
C GLN A 256 -22.40 2.60 12.64
N LEU A 257 -21.94 2.15 11.47
CA LEU A 257 -20.54 1.79 11.22
C LEU A 257 -19.62 3.01 11.26
N LYS A 258 -20.10 4.19 10.84
CA LYS A 258 -19.36 5.45 10.99
C LYS A 258 -19.18 5.82 12.45
N ILE A 259 -20.22 5.69 13.26
CA ILE A 259 -20.11 5.84 14.72
C ILE A 259 -19.03 4.87 15.23
N LEU A 260 -19.16 3.58 14.94
CA LEU A 260 -18.23 2.54 15.39
C LEU A 260 -16.77 2.82 14.98
N ALA A 261 -16.55 3.25 13.74
CA ALA A 261 -15.24 3.64 13.23
C ALA A 261 -14.62 4.80 14.03
N LEU A 262 -15.41 5.85 14.29
CA LEU A 262 -14.94 7.00 15.07
C LEU A 262 -14.56 6.58 16.50
N LEU A 263 -15.35 5.71 17.14
CA LEU A 263 -15.04 5.19 18.48
C LEU A 263 -13.74 4.38 18.52
N CYS A 264 -13.53 3.51 17.52
CA CYS A 264 -12.31 2.73 17.40
C CYS A 264 -11.08 3.55 16.99
N SER A 265 -11.28 4.73 16.39
CA SER A 265 -10.18 5.61 15.94
C SER A 265 -9.68 6.59 17.01
N ALA A 266 -10.46 6.84 18.06
CA ALA A 266 -10.24 7.94 18.99
C ALA A 266 -8.95 7.75 19.83
N GLN A 267 -7.90 8.50 19.48
CA GLN A 267 -6.64 8.62 20.25
C GLN A 267 -6.75 9.50 21.51
N GLY A 268 -7.95 9.72 22.01
CA GLY A 268 -8.25 10.71 23.06
C GLY A 268 -9.67 11.19 22.84
N ILE A 269 -10.43 11.30 23.92
CA ILE A 269 -11.89 11.40 23.93
C ILE A 269 -12.35 12.63 23.13
N GLU A 270 -13.01 12.41 22.00
CA GLU A 270 -13.86 13.43 21.36
C GLU A 270 -15.16 13.53 22.18
N ASP A 271 -15.54 14.75 22.57
CA ASP A 271 -16.87 15.05 23.14
C ASP A 271 -17.97 14.54 22.18
N GLU A 272 -19.05 13.96 22.71
CA GLU A 272 -20.23 13.47 21.98
C GLU A 272 -20.74 14.52 20.98
N HIS A 273 -20.60 15.81 21.28
CA HIS A 273 -20.95 16.86 20.34
C HIS A 273 -20.10 16.80 19.05
N ALA A 274 -18.79 16.61 19.15
CA ALA A 274 -17.88 16.52 18.01
C ALA A 274 -18.16 15.25 17.20
N LEU A 275 -18.38 14.12 17.87
CA LEU A 275 -18.71 12.86 17.21
C LEU A 275 -20.04 12.97 16.44
N LYS A 276 -21.04 13.61 17.03
CA LYS A 276 -22.33 13.88 16.40
C LYS A 276 -22.19 14.74 15.13
N GLN A 277 -21.40 15.83 15.19
CA GLN A 277 -21.16 16.71 14.04
C GLN A 277 -20.51 15.96 12.86
N ARG A 278 -19.68 14.95 13.14
CA ARG A 278 -19.01 14.16 12.11
C ARG A 278 -19.90 13.08 11.54
N VAL A 279 -20.83 12.54 12.32
CA VAL A 279 -21.75 11.47 11.87
C VAL A 279 -22.92 12.03 11.06
N LEU A 280 -23.50 13.14 11.50
CA LEU A 280 -24.70 13.73 10.90
C LEU A 280 -24.39 14.66 9.73
N SER A 281 -25.31 14.71 8.76
CA SER A 281 -25.33 15.77 7.75
C SER A 281 -25.94 17.05 8.34
N PRO A 282 -25.68 18.26 7.77
CA PRO A 282 -26.21 19.53 8.29
C PRO A 282 -27.75 19.61 8.41
N GLN A 283 -28.47 18.72 7.72
CA GLN A 283 -29.92 18.64 7.69
C GLN A 283 -30.51 17.66 8.72
N GLN A 284 -29.67 16.93 9.46
CA GLN A 284 -30.07 15.87 10.40
C GLN A 284 -30.00 16.36 11.84
N GLY A 285 -30.97 15.91 12.66
CA GLY A 285 -31.16 16.40 14.03
C GLY A 285 -30.62 15.47 15.12
N ASP A 286 -30.74 15.91 16.37
CA ASP A 286 -30.33 15.18 17.57
C ASP A 286 -30.95 13.79 17.69
N ASP A 287 -32.22 13.68 17.30
CA ASP A 287 -32.95 12.42 17.38
C ASP A 287 -32.45 11.40 16.37
N ASP A 288 -31.92 11.82 15.22
CA ASP A 288 -31.31 10.91 14.23
C ASP A 288 -30.07 10.24 14.82
N TYR A 289 -29.21 11.01 15.48
CA TYR A 289 -28.00 10.48 16.11
C TYR A 289 -28.33 9.50 17.25
N ARG A 290 -29.32 9.84 18.09
CA ARG A 290 -29.82 8.92 19.12
C ARG A 290 -30.35 7.62 18.52
N GLN A 291 -31.11 7.71 17.43
CA GLN A 291 -31.61 6.53 16.72
C GLN A 291 -30.47 5.70 16.13
N TYR A 292 -29.45 6.29 15.53
CA TYR A 292 -28.30 5.54 15.01
C TYR A 292 -27.52 4.84 16.13
N LYS A 293 -27.29 5.51 17.26
CA LYS A 293 -26.65 4.93 18.45
C LYS A 293 -27.48 3.77 19.01
N HIS A 294 -28.80 3.94 19.11
CA HIS A 294 -29.70 2.89 19.55
C HIS A 294 -29.67 1.69 18.59
N ARG A 295 -29.78 1.90 17.29
CA ARG A 295 -29.72 0.83 16.28
C ARG A 295 -28.36 0.12 16.26
N LEU A 296 -27.26 0.87 16.44
CA LEU A 296 -25.92 0.28 16.59
C LEU A 296 -25.87 -0.65 17.81
N LYS A 297 -26.39 -0.20 18.95
CA LYS A 297 -26.48 -1.00 20.19
C LYS A 297 -27.27 -2.29 19.96
N THR A 298 -28.47 -2.17 19.40
CA THR A 298 -29.33 -3.33 19.10
C THR A 298 -28.64 -4.30 18.16
N GLY A 299 -28.05 -3.81 17.05
CA GLY A 299 -27.38 -4.67 16.08
C GLY A 299 -26.16 -5.40 16.65
N LEU A 300 -25.38 -4.75 17.53
CA LEU A 300 -24.25 -5.41 18.21
C LEU A 300 -24.73 -6.49 19.18
N ASN A 301 -25.79 -6.20 19.93
CA ASN A 301 -26.39 -7.15 20.87
C ASN A 301 -26.96 -8.39 20.15
N ASP A 302 -27.64 -8.17 19.02
CA ASP A 302 -28.19 -9.23 18.18
C ASP A 302 -27.07 -10.13 17.62
N LEU A 303 -26.02 -9.53 17.05
CA LEU A 303 -24.86 -10.25 16.50
C LEU A 303 -24.10 -11.07 17.55
N LEU A 304 -23.97 -10.52 18.76
CA LEU A 304 -23.24 -11.16 19.85
C LEU A 304 -24.11 -12.15 20.65
N GLY A 305 -25.41 -12.24 20.35
CA GLY A 305 -26.36 -13.11 21.05
C GLY A 305 -26.53 -12.76 22.52
N ARG A 306 -26.46 -11.47 22.89
CA ARG A 306 -26.49 -11.01 24.29
C ARG A 306 -27.52 -9.91 24.51
N ALA A 307 -28.26 -9.99 25.62
CA ALA A 307 -29.33 -9.06 25.94
C ALA A 307 -28.84 -7.64 26.32
N ASP A 308 -27.67 -7.53 26.98
CA ASP A 308 -27.25 -6.29 27.65
C ASP A 308 -25.78 -5.92 27.40
N GLY A 309 -25.37 -5.77 26.13
CA GLY A 309 -24.15 -5.03 25.81
C GLY A 309 -24.37 -3.55 26.09
N GLU A 310 -23.61 -2.96 27.02
CA GLU A 310 -23.68 -1.52 27.30
C GLU A 310 -22.60 -0.76 26.54
N LEU A 311 -23.00 0.23 25.75
CA LEU A 311 -22.11 1.29 25.25
C LEU A 311 -21.99 2.33 26.38
N TYR A 312 -21.04 2.15 27.30
CA TYR A 312 -20.87 3.07 28.43
C TYR A 312 -20.05 4.32 28.07
N ASP A 313 -20.35 5.37 28.82
CA ASP A 313 -19.56 6.58 29.00
C ASP A 313 -18.50 6.31 30.09
N ALA A 314 -17.24 6.06 29.71
CA ALA A 314 -16.21 5.71 30.69
C ALA A 314 -15.64 6.96 31.34
N SER A 315 -16.28 7.33 32.46
CA SER A 315 -15.85 8.24 33.51
C SER A 315 -15.98 9.75 33.24
N SER A 316 -16.73 10.42 34.12
CA SER A 316 -16.79 11.88 34.36
C SER A 316 -17.67 12.76 33.45
N GLY A 317 -18.94 12.39 33.29
CA GLY A 317 -20.03 13.39 33.23
C GLY A 317 -20.15 14.26 31.98
N ARG A 318 -19.39 14.02 30.92
CA ARG A 318 -19.61 14.61 29.57
C ARG A 318 -19.19 13.64 28.47
N GLY A 319 -20.05 12.66 28.18
CA GLY A 319 -20.36 12.14 26.85
C GLY A 319 -19.17 11.76 25.96
N GLY A 320 -18.68 10.53 26.11
CA GLY A 320 -17.89 9.85 25.08
C GLY A 320 -18.25 8.37 25.00
N LEU A 321 -18.61 7.88 23.82
CA LEU A 321 -19.00 6.48 23.59
C LEU A 321 -17.77 5.54 23.69
N ARG A 322 -17.78 4.56 24.60
CA ARG A 322 -16.87 3.40 24.56
C ARG A 322 -17.68 2.10 24.51
N LEU A 323 -17.16 1.10 23.80
CA LEU A 323 -17.67 -0.27 23.88
C LEU A 323 -17.23 -0.84 25.22
N SER A 324 -18.17 -1.27 26.06
CA SER A 324 -17.83 -1.94 27.30
C SER A 324 -18.12 -3.43 27.22
N GLY A 325 -17.22 -4.21 27.81
CA GLY A 325 -17.19 -5.66 27.77
C GLY A 325 -15.91 -6.16 27.10
N ASP A 326 -15.62 -7.45 27.26
CA ASP A 326 -14.47 -8.16 26.67
C ASP A 326 -14.52 -8.23 25.13
N TYR A 327 -15.20 -7.29 24.47
CA TYR A 327 -15.39 -7.26 23.03
C TYR A 327 -14.24 -6.53 22.38
N VAL A 328 -13.62 -7.21 21.43
CA VAL A 328 -12.61 -6.61 20.57
C VAL A 328 -13.26 -6.33 19.21
N VAL A 329 -13.23 -5.07 18.79
CA VAL A 329 -13.81 -4.64 17.51
C VAL A 329 -12.69 -4.19 16.59
N TYR A 330 -12.64 -4.75 15.39
CA TYR A 330 -11.73 -4.34 14.32
C TYR A 330 -12.52 -3.85 13.10
N GLY A 331 -11.99 -2.83 12.43
CA GLY A 331 -12.63 -2.25 11.26
C GLY A 331 -11.67 -1.94 10.14
N ALA A 332 -12.01 -2.28 8.90
CA ALA A 332 -11.38 -1.71 7.70
C ALA A 332 -12.19 -0.51 7.25
N VAL A 333 -11.61 0.69 7.30
CA VAL A 333 -12.36 1.93 7.13
C VAL A 333 -11.67 2.88 6.17
N LYS A 334 -12.45 3.48 5.27
CA LYS A 334 -11.97 4.57 4.43
C LYS A 334 -11.80 5.87 5.26
N LEU A 335 -10.66 6.54 5.11
CA LEU A 335 -10.19 7.69 5.89
C LEU A 335 -11.17 8.87 5.86
N GLU A 336 -11.88 9.09 4.75
CA GLU A 336 -12.94 10.10 4.62
C GLU A 336 -14.11 9.88 5.61
N HIS A 337 -14.18 8.71 6.24
CA HIS A 337 -15.17 8.40 7.28
C HIS A 337 -14.64 8.60 8.70
N ILE A 338 -13.32 8.79 8.85
CA ILE A 338 -12.62 9.00 10.12
C ILE A 338 -12.15 10.44 10.31
N VAL A 339 -11.91 11.22 9.24
CA VAL A 339 -11.43 12.62 9.27
C VAL A 339 -12.57 13.63 9.32
#